data_AF-G7VHV1-F1
#
_entry.id   AF-G7VHV1-F1
#
_cell.length_a   1.000
_cell.length_b   1.000
_cell.length_c   1.000
_cell.angle_alpha   90.00
_cell.angle_beta   90.00
_cell.angle_gamma   90.00
#
_symmetry.space_group_name_H-M   'P 1'
#
loop_
_entity.id
_entity.type
_entity.pdbx_description
1 polymer ?
#
loop_
_entity_poly.entity_id
_entity_poly.type
_entity_poly.pdbx_seq_one_letter_code
_entity_poly.pdbx_strand_id
1 'polypeptide(L)'
;MNDGVLVGIGKTGPVYLAMDRHVVITGPTRSGKTRLAKKIIARSGLPALVLDWHGEYGGLSIDARKLKFTFDKFDKKLLVEILGLSLNLNEPSIYFLYRAVRGRRLETLRDVHIALEDFLVTTRSEVEMKAAIARRLEYVIDVFEEGVIPVDMLFKTKKTISINLSKLKLYEEKILVILFILSSLYNFLFEKGISRGPERLLVIDEAQNILGRGDVVKYLIFESAKYGLRIVLVSNEMPAQDLLVHCNLVITRPHYTYNVKTARAAVVRDNKITELWIV
;
A
#
# COMPACT_ATOMS: atom_id res chain seq x y z
N MET A 1 4.26 16.89 26.60
CA MET A 1 4.32 17.37 25.20
C MET A 1 3.26 16.62 24.44
N ASN A 2 2.46 17.27 23.59
CA ASN A 2 1.36 16.59 22.90
C ASN A 2 1.94 15.54 21.92
N ASP A 3 1.77 14.26 22.23
CA ASP A 3 2.26 13.10 21.45
C ASP A 3 1.48 12.92 20.13
N GLY A 4 1.69 13.82 19.18
CA GLY A 4 1.04 13.74 17.89
C GLY A 4 1.45 14.83 16.90
N VAL A 5 1.00 14.66 15.67
CA VAL A 5 1.23 15.60 14.57
C VAL A 5 0.13 16.66 14.56
N LEU A 6 0.51 17.94 14.56
CA LEU A 6 -0.45 19.03 14.36
C LEU A 6 -1.12 18.88 12.99
N VAL A 7 -2.44 18.71 12.97
CA VAL A 7 -3.24 18.58 11.72
C VAL A 7 -4.14 19.79 11.48
N GLY A 8 -4.44 20.56 12.52
CA GLY A 8 -5.32 21.71 12.41
C GLY A 8 -5.50 22.48 13.70
N ILE A 9 -6.39 23.47 13.65
CA ILE A 9 -6.88 24.21 14.80
C ILE A 9 -8.36 23.84 14.96
N GLY A 10 -8.79 23.49 16.16
CA GLY A 10 -10.19 23.26 16.53
C GLY A 10 -10.75 24.45 17.29
N LYS A 11 -12.01 24.35 17.76
CA LYS A 11 -12.67 25.44 18.50
C LYS A 11 -11.96 25.81 19.80
N THR A 12 -11.32 24.84 20.44
CA THR A 12 -10.68 24.98 21.76
C THR A 12 -9.15 25.04 21.70
N GLY A 13 -8.56 25.11 20.50
CA GLY A 13 -7.11 25.16 20.31
C GLY A 13 -6.58 24.16 19.28
N PRO A 14 -5.26 23.91 19.24
CA PRO A 14 -4.63 23.05 18.25
C PRO A 14 -5.08 21.58 18.37
N VAL A 15 -5.30 20.93 17.23
CA VAL A 15 -5.69 19.52 17.14
C VAL A 15 -4.51 18.69 16.64
N TYR A 16 -4.11 17.72 17.46
CA TYR A 16 -3.00 16.81 17.20
C TYR A 16 -3.52 15.41 16.86
N LEU A 17 -2.95 14.79 15.84
CA LEU A 17 -3.19 13.41 15.44
C LEU A 17 -2.09 12.52 16.01
N ALA A 18 -2.44 11.61 16.91
CA ALA A 18 -1.48 10.63 17.41
C ALA A 18 -1.08 9.65 16.30
N MET A 19 0.18 9.21 16.33
CA MET A 19 0.73 8.22 15.39
C MET A 19 0.83 6.82 16.04
N ASP A 20 -0.01 6.57 17.03
CA ASP A 20 -0.13 5.29 17.75
C ASP A 20 -0.83 4.21 16.90
N ARG A 21 -1.71 4.62 15.97
CA ARG A 21 -2.43 3.79 15.01
C ARG A 21 -2.14 4.20 13.58
N HIS A 22 -2.56 3.37 12.62
CA HIS A 22 -2.61 3.78 11.22
C HIS A 22 -3.48 5.01 11.03
N VAL A 23 -3.35 5.69 9.90
CA VAL A 23 -4.12 6.91 9.61
C VAL A 23 -4.88 6.71 8.31
N VAL A 24 -6.19 6.98 8.32
CA VAL A 24 -6.98 7.10 7.10
C VAL A 24 -7.28 8.57 6.86
N ILE A 25 -6.94 9.08 5.68
CA ILE A 25 -7.32 10.41 5.23
C ILE A 25 -8.33 10.24 4.11
N THR A 26 -9.57 10.64 4.36
CA THR A 26 -10.66 10.52 3.38
C THR A 26 -11.30 11.87 3.03
N GLY A 27 -11.97 11.90 1.89
CA GLY A 27 -12.63 13.08 1.32
C GLY A 27 -12.66 13.02 -0.20
N PRO A 28 -13.55 13.78 -0.86
CA PRO A 28 -13.66 13.80 -2.33
C PRO A 28 -12.37 14.29 -3.00
N THR A 29 -12.26 14.09 -4.31
CA THR A 29 -11.15 14.62 -5.12
C THR A 29 -11.02 16.13 -4.90
N ARG A 30 -9.78 16.64 -4.83
CA ARG A 30 -9.46 18.05 -4.54
C ARG A 30 -9.91 18.57 -3.16
N SER A 31 -10.17 17.69 -2.17
CA SER A 31 -10.48 18.11 -0.78
C SER A 31 -9.26 18.47 0.07
N GLY A 32 -8.03 18.35 -0.46
CA GLY A 32 -6.80 18.65 0.27
C GLY A 32 -6.16 17.46 0.98
N LYS A 33 -6.55 16.21 0.66
CA LYS A 33 -5.96 15.00 1.24
C LYS A 33 -4.45 14.91 1.07
N THR A 34 -3.94 15.04 -0.16
CA THR A 34 -2.50 15.04 -0.47
C THR A 34 -1.76 16.11 0.32
N ARG A 35 -2.35 17.31 0.44
CA ARG A 35 -1.76 18.42 1.22
C ARG A 35 -1.66 18.07 2.70
N LEU A 36 -2.67 17.41 3.27
CA LEU A 36 -2.64 16.93 4.65
C LEU A 36 -1.63 15.80 4.84
N ALA A 37 -1.57 14.82 3.93
CA ALA A 37 -0.60 13.73 3.98
C ALA A 37 0.85 14.25 3.97
N LYS A 38 1.17 15.21 3.09
CA LYS A 38 2.48 15.90 3.06
C LYS A 38 2.84 16.55 4.39
N LYS A 39 1.88 17.21 5.04
CA LYS A 39 2.09 17.82 6.36
C LYS A 39 2.31 16.77 7.45
N ILE A 40 1.57 15.67 7.41
CA ILE A 40 1.76 14.55 8.35
C ILE A 40 3.17 13.99 8.20
N ILE A 41 3.62 13.72 6.97
CA ILE A 41 4.99 13.27 6.70
C ILE A 41 6.00 14.25 7.29
N ALA A 42 5.92 15.53 6.90
CA ALA A 42 6.89 16.56 7.31
C ALA A 42 6.93 16.80 8.84
N ARG A 43 5.78 16.77 9.51
CA ARG A 43 5.65 17.07 10.95
C ARG A 43 5.86 15.85 11.84
N SER A 44 5.78 14.62 11.30
CA SER A 44 5.96 13.40 12.09
C SER A 44 7.39 13.19 12.58
N GLY A 45 8.39 13.74 11.87
CA GLY A 45 9.80 13.46 12.13
C GLY A 45 10.22 12.02 11.79
N LEU A 46 9.33 11.21 11.20
CA LEU A 46 9.59 9.82 10.85
C LEU A 46 10.05 9.68 9.39
N PRO A 47 10.98 8.76 9.08
CA PRO A 47 11.23 8.34 7.71
C PRO A 47 9.93 7.90 7.05
N ALA A 48 9.73 8.26 5.78
CA ALA A 48 8.50 7.95 5.06
C ALA A 48 8.79 7.42 3.67
N LEU A 49 8.08 6.36 3.28
CA LEU A 49 7.99 5.92 1.90
C LEU A 49 6.59 6.29 1.38
N VAL A 50 6.51 6.98 0.24
CA VAL A 50 5.26 7.39 -0.37
C VAL A 50 5.06 6.62 -1.65
N LEU A 51 3.90 5.98 -1.81
CA LEU A 51 3.45 5.37 -3.06
C LEU A 51 2.55 6.39 -3.76
N ASP A 52 3.13 7.15 -4.67
CA ASP A 52 2.56 8.36 -5.26
C ASP A 52 1.88 8.02 -6.59
N TRP A 53 0.56 7.86 -6.55
CA TRP A 53 -0.25 7.39 -7.67
C TRP A 53 -0.22 8.34 -8.87
N HIS A 54 -0.20 9.64 -8.60
CA HIS A 54 -0.32 10.73 -9.59
C HIS A 54 0.95 11.58 -9.73
N GLY A 55 1.97 11.39 -8.89
CA GLY A 55 3.20 12.19 -8.90
C GLY A 55 3.06 13.52 -8.15
N GLU A 56 2.13 13.62 -7.20
CA GLU A 56 1.82 14.88 -6.50
C GLU A 56 2.78 15.18 -5.34
N TYR A 57 3.49 14.19 -4.78
CA TYR A 57 4.20 14.36 -3.51
C TYR A 57 5.53 15.12 -3.63
N GLY A 58 6.16 15.11 -4.81
CA GLY A 58 7.42 15.81 -5.08
C GLY A 58 8.61 15.32 -4.23
N GLY A 59 9.65 16.15 -4.10
CA GLY A 59 10.85 15.84 -3.30
C GLY A 59 11.77 14.80 -3.96
N LEU A 60 12.43 13.96 -3.14
CA LEU A 60 13.23 12.84 -3.64
C LEU A 60 12.30 11.76 -4.20
N SER A 61 12.10 11.81 -5.51
CA SER A 61 11.17 10.94 -6.22
C SER A 61 11.91 9.93 -7.10
N ILE A 62 11.50 8.66 -7.04
CA ILE A 62 12.02 7.55 -7.83
C ILE A 62 10.91 7.05 -8.74
N ASP A 63 11.19 6.95 -10.03
CA ASP A 63 10.30 6.32 -11.01
C ASP A 63 10.15 4.83 -10.69
N ALA A 64 8.92 4.36 -10.53
CA ALA A 64 8.64 2.97 -10.14
C ALA A 64 9.29 1.93 -11.07
N ARG A 65 9.46 2.24 -12.36
CA ARG A 65 10.12 1.34 -13.35
C ARG A 65 11.60 1.13 -13.08
N LYS A 66 12.22 1.98 -12.26
CA LYS A 66 13.64 1.82 -11.87
C LYS A 66 13.82 0.88 -10.68
N LEU A 67 12.73 0.41 -10.06
CA LEU A 67 12.79 -0.45 -8.89
C LEU A 67 13.06 -1.89 -9.30
N LYS A 68 14.07 -2.48 -8.66
CA LYS A 68 14.40 -3.89 -8.79
C LYS A 68 13.84 -4.65 -7.61
N PHE A 69 12.91 -5.56 -7.90
CA PHE A 69 12.32 -6.47 -6.92
C PHE A 69 13.01 -7.83 -6.99
N THR A 70 13.24 -8.45 -5.84
CA THR A 70 13.74 -9.82 -5.73
C THR A 70 12.77 -10.64 -4.89
N PHE A 71 12.44 -11.85 -5.37
CA PHE A 71 11.43 -12.71 -4.75
C PHE A 71 12.01 -13.98 -4.12
N ASP A 72 13.33 -14.07 -4.00
CA ASP A 72 14.06 -15.24 -3.48
C ASP A 72 13.67 -15.58 -2.03
N LYS A 73 13.36 -14.55 -1.23
CA LYS A 73 12.91 -14.65 0.15
C LYS A 73 11.41 -14.46 0.33
N PHE A 74 10.66 -14.26 -0.75
CA PHE A 74 9.22 -14.08 -0.65
C PHE A 74 8.54 -15.43 -0.36
N ASP A 75 7.58 -15.41 0.56
CA ASP A 75 6.66 -16.53 0.68
C ASP A 75 5.90 -16.70 -0.65
N LYS A 76 5.97 -17.90 -1.23
CA LYS A 76 5.43 -18.17 -2.57
C LYS A 76 3.91 -18.09 -2.61
N LYS A 77 3.24 -18.44 -1.50
CA LYS A 77 1.79 -18.34 -1.41
C LYS A 77 1.39 -16.86 -1.42
N LEU A 78 2.05 -16.04 -0.60
CA LEU A 78 1.86 -14.58 -0.59
C LEU A 78 2.16 -13.94 -1.95
N LEU A 79 3.25 -14.32 -2.62
CA LEU A 79 3.58 -13.85 -3.97
C LEU A 79 2.43 -14.11 -4.95
N VAL A 80 1.91 -15.34 -4.95
CA VAL A 80 0.82 -15.75 -5.84
C VAL A 80 -0.51 -15.09 -5.47
N GLU A 81 -0.79 -14.88 -4.18
CA GLU A 81 -1.95 -14.10 -3.75
C GLU A 81 -1.87 -12.65 -4.24
N ILE A 82 -0.72 -11.99 -4.12
CA ILE A 82 -0.51 -10.62 -4.62
C ILE A 82 -0.68 -10.54 -6.16
N LEU A 83 -0.12 -11.51 -6.88
CA LEU A 83 -0.32 -11.63 -8.33
C LEU A 83 -1.79 -11.86 -8.66
N GLY A 84 -2.47 -12.71 -7.88
CA GLY A 84 -3.90 -12.95 -8.00
C GLY A 84 -4.73 -11.67 -7.83
N LEU A 85 -4.44 -10.88 -6.80
CA LEU A 85 -5.12 -9.63 -6.50
C LEU A 85 -4.89 -8.55 -7.56
N SER A 86 -3.65 -8.41 -8.04
CA SER A 86 -3.29 -7.39 -9.04
C SER A 86 -3.83 -7.75 -10.42
N LEU A 87 -3.65 -9.00 -10.85
CA LEU A 87 -4.06 -9.50 -12.16
C LEU A 87 -5.53 -9.96 -12.21
N ASN A 88 -6.28 -9.78 -11.11
CA ASN A 88 -7.69 -10.16 -10.99
C ASN A 88 -7.95 -11.64 -11.35
N LEU A 89 -7.12 -12.53 -10.81
CA LEU A 89 -7.25 -13.98 -11.00
C LEU A 89 -8.32 -14.52 -10.06
N ASN A 90 -9.07 -15.52 -10.52
CA ASN A 90 -9.99 -16.26 -9.65
C ASN A 90 -9.23 -17.28 -8.79
N GLU A 91 -9.87 -17.79 -7.73
CA GLU A 91 -9.25 -18.74 -6.79
C GLU A 91 -8.66 -19.99 -7.46
N PRO A 92 -9.32 -20.64 -8.45
CA PRO A 92 -8.71 -21.75 -9.17
C PRO A 92 -7.41 -21.35 -9.89
N SER A 93 -7.37 -20.17 -10.50
CA SER A 93 -6.18 -19.66 -11.19
C SER A 93 -5.05 -19.32 -10.22
N ILE A 94 -5.38 -18.77 -9.06
CA ILE A 94 -4.41 -18.51 -7.97
C ILE A 94 -3.82 -19.85 -7.50
N TYR A 95 -4.65 -20.86 -7.23
CA TYR A 95 -4.17 -22.18 -6.83
C TYR A 95 -3.35 -22.86 -7.93
N PHE A 96 -3.77 -22.75 -9.20
CA PHE A 96 -3.04 -23.26 -10.34
C PHE A 96 -1.64 -22.64 -10.45
N LEU A 97 -1.54 -21.31 -10.35
CA LEU A 97 -0.27 -20.59 -10.35
C LEU A 97 0.60 -21.01 -9.16
N TYR A 98 0.02 -21.19 -7.97
CA TYR A 98 0.74 -21.69 -6.80
C TYR A 98 1.32 -23.09 -7.05
N ARG A 99 0.56 -24.01 -7.65
CA ARG A 99 1.07 -25.35 -8.01
C ARG A 99 2.26 -25.27 -8.98
N ALA A 100 2.22 -24.34 -9.94
CA ALA A 100 3.30 -24.15 -10.90
C ALA A 100 4.61 -23.64 -10.25
N VAL A 101 4.50 -22.76 -9.26
CA VAL A 101 5.68 -22.08 -8.69
C VAL A 101 6.20 -22.70 -7.38
N ARG A 102 5.40 -23.45 -6.62
CA ARG A 102 5.73 -23.90 -5.25
C ARG A 102 7.07 -24.63 -5.13
N GLY A 103 7.46 -25.40 -6.14
CA GLY A 103 8.71 -26.18 -6.17
C GLY A 103 9.91 -25.47 -6.81
N ARG A 104 9.73 -24.26 -7.36
CA ARG A 104 10.77 -23.56 -8.13
C ARG A 104 11.44 -22.46 -7.32
N ARG A 105 12.71 -22.18 -7.60
CA ARG A 105 13.38 -20.96 -7.13
C ARG A 105 12.89 -19.80 -7.99
N LEU A 106 12.51 -18.70 -7.35
CA LEU A 106 11.96 -17.51 -8.02
C LEU A 106 12.76 -16.31 -7.54
N GLU A 107 13.47 -15.64 -8.44
CA GLU A 107 14.17 -14.39 -8.14
C GLU A 107 13.42 -13.20 -8.72
N THR A 108 12.77 -13.39 -9.87
CA THR A 108 12.10 -12.36 -10.67
C THR A 108 10.67 -12.77 -11.05
N LEU A 109 9.87 -11.83 -11.55
CA LEU A 109 8.56 -12.17 -12.14
C LEU A 109 8.71 -13.01 -13.42
N ARG A 110 9.84 -12.90 -14.11
CA ARG A 110 10.14 -13.74 -15.27
C ARG A 110 10.23 -15.20 -14.88
N ASP A 111 10.81 -15.51 -13.73
CA ASP A 111 10.87 -16.88 -13.22
C ASP A 111 9.46 -17.44 -12.92
N VAL A 112 8.53 -16.60 -12.47
CA VAL A 112 7.12 -16.98 -12.30
C VAL A 112 6.47 -17.32 -13.64
N HIS A 113 6.73 -16.52 -14.67
CA HIS A 113 6.22 -16.78 -16.02
C HIS A 113 6.79 -18.07 -16.61
N ILE A 114 8.10 -18.29 -16.50
CA ILE A 114 8.75 -19.54 -16.94
C ILE A 114 8.19 -20.73 -16.17
N ALA A 115 8.04 -20.59 -14.84
CA ALA A 115 7.45 -21.63 -13.99
C ALA A 115 6.05 -22.05 -14.44
N LEU A 116 5.24 -21.06 -14.83
CA LEU A 116 3.89 -21.26 -15.34
C LEU A 116 3.90 -21.95 -16.70
N GLU A 117 4.69 -21.45 -17.66
CA GLU A 117 4.74 -21.99 -19.04
C GLU A 117 5.17 -23.45 -19.08
N ASP A 118 6.20 -23.79 -18.30
CA ASP A 118 6.73 -25.15 -18.19
C ASP A 118 5.82 -26.10 -17.38
N PHE A 119 4.77 -25.58 -16.73
CA PHE A 119 3.89 -26.42 -15.92
C PHE A 119 3.10 -27.37 -16.82
N LEU A 120 3.23 -28.67 -16.56
CA LEU A 120 2.53 -29.71 -17.29
C LEU A 120 1.04 -29.64 -16.98
N VAL A 121 0.25 -29.61 -18.04
CA VAL A 121 -1.21 -29.53 -18.01
C VAL A 121 -1.78 -30.78 -18.64
N THR A 122 -2.87 -31.28 -18.08
CA THR A 122 -3.47 -32.57 -18.48
C THR A 122 -4.85 -32.43 -19.09
N THR A 123 -5.50 -31.28 -18.85
CA THR A 123 -6.85 -31.00 -19.35
C THR A 123 -6.88 -29.74 -20.21
N ARG A 124 -7.85 -29.67 -21.12
CA ARG A 124 -8.09 -28.45 -21.91
C ARG A 124 -8.32 -27.22 -21.03
N SER A 125 -9.05 -27.37 -19.92
CA SER A 125 -9.29 -26.28 -18.98
C SER A 125 -8.01 -25.77 -18.33
N GLU A 126 -7.06 -26.64 -17.99
CA GLU A 126 -5.75 -26.24 -17.48
C GLU A 126 -4.91 -25.52 -18.55
N VAL A 127 -4.97 -25.95 -19.81
CA VAL A 127 -4.31 -25.25 -20.94
C VAL A 127 -4.85 -23.82 -21.08
N GLU A 128 -6.18 -23.66 -21.09
CA GLU A 128 -6.84 -22.36 -21.20
C GLU A 128 -6.52 -21.45 -20.00
N MET A 129 -6.51 -22.02 -18.79
CA MET A 129 -6.15 -21.30 -17.56
C MET A 129 -4.69 -20.83 -17.58
N LYS A 130 -3.75 -21.71 -17.97
CA LYS A 130 -2.33 -21.37 -18.12
C LYS A 130 -2.16 -20.19 -19.08
N ALA A 131 -2.73 -20.29 -20.28
CA ALA A 131 -2.65 -19.24 -21.29
C ALA A 131 -3.27 -17.90 -20.83
N ALA A 132 -4.37 -17.96 -20.06
CA ALA A 132 -5.01 -16.77 -19.52
C ALA A 132 -4.15 -16.06 -18.47
N ILE A 133 -3.52 -16.81 -17.56
CA ILE A 133 -2.62 -16.27 -16.55
C ILE A 133 -1.35 -15.71 -17.21
N ALA A 134 -0.74 -16.47 -18.13
CA ALA A 134 0.49 -16.11 -18.82
C ALA A 134 0.36 -14.76 -19.53
N ARG A 135 -0.72 -14.57 -20.32
CA ARG A 135 -1.02 -13.31 -21.02
C ARG A 135 -1.12 -12.12 -20.06
N ARG A 136 -1.75 -12.30 -18.90
CA ARG A 136 -1.87 -11.21 -17.90
C ARG A 136 -0.55 -10.89 -17.23
N LEU A 137 0.28 -11.90 -17.00
CA LEU A 137 1.60 -11.73 -16.41
C LEU A 137 2.54 -11.01 -17.39
N GLU A 138 2.51 -11.37 -18.68
CA GLU A 138 3.27 -10.70 -19.75
C GLU A 138 3.07 -9.18 -19.76
N TYR A 139 1.82 -8.72 -19.57
CA TYR A 139 1.53 -7.28 -19.55
C TYR A 139 2.19 -6.50 -18.42
N VAL A 140 2.59 -7.17 -17.33
CA VAL A 140 3.18 -6.49 -16.16
C VAL A 140 4.66 -6.76 -15.99
N ILE A 141 5.21 -7.83 -16.59
CA ILE A 141 6.63 -8.25 -16.40
C ILE A 141 7.60 -7.12 -16.75
N ASP A 142 7.39 -6.44 -17.89
CA ASP A 142 8.34 -5.45 -18.43
C ASP A 142 8.69 -4.35 -17.41
N VAL A 143 7.71 -3.94 -16.59
CA VAL A 143 7.91 -2.94 -15.53
C VAL A 143 8.93 -3.37 -14.48
N PHE A 144 9.09 -4.68 -14.27
CA PHE A 144 9.97 -5.26 -13.25
C PHE A 144 11.32 -5.72 -13.81
N GLU A 145 11.51 -5.75 -15.13
CA GLU A 145 12.77 -6.16 -15.77
C GLU A 145 13.77 -4.99 -15.92
N GLU A 146 13.28 -3.77 -16.14
CA GLU A 146 14.13 -2.58 -16.35
C GLU A 146 14.75 -2.01 -15.05
N GLY A 147 14.37 -2.56 -13.90
CA GLY A 147 14.74 -2.06 -12.58
C GLY A 147 16.22 -2.23 -12.25
N VAL A 148 16.86 -1.16 -11.81
CA VAL A 148 18.28 -1.16 -11.37
C VAL A 148 18.48 -0.78 -9.91
N ILE A 149 17.46 -0.23 -9.26
CA ILE A 149 17.51 0.22 -7.85
C ILE A 149 16.88 -0.84 -6.97
N PRO A 150 17.66 -1.61 -6.18
CA PRO A 150 17.11 -2.59 -5.26
C PRO A 150 16.16 -1.93 -4.26
N VAL A 151 14.97 -2.50 -4.11
CA VAL A 151 13.90 -1.96 -3.25
C VAL A 151 14.32 -1.88 -1.78
N ASP A 152 15.17 -2.79 -1.31
CA ASP A 152 15.67 -2.81 0.07
C ASP A 152 16.52 -1.58 0.43
N MET A 153 17.15 -0.93 -0.57
CA MET A 153 17.86 0.34 -0.36
C MET A 153 16.90 1.46 0.10
N LEU A 154 15.66 1.44 -0.38
CA LEU A 154 14.63 2.40 0.05
C LEU A 154 14.21 2.15 1.51
N PHE A 155 14.36 0.92 1.99
CA PHE A 155 13.99 0.55 3.35
C PHE A 155 15.07 0.88 4.37
N LYS A 156 16.33 0.97 3.93
CA LYS A 156 17.48 1.32 4.79
C LYS A 156 17.66 2.82 5.00
N THR A 157 17.15 3.65 4.09
CA THR A 157 17.25 5.11 4.22
C THR A 157 16.41 5.68 5.37
N LYS A 158 16.88 6.77 5.98
CA LYS A 158 16.10 7.58 6.95
C LYS A 158 15.37 8.76 6.28
N LYS A 159 15.58 8.98 4.98
CA LYS A 159 14.96 10.08 4.23
C LYS A 159 13.53 9.72 3.84
N THR A 160 12.71 10.75 3.61
CA THR A 160 11.45 10.60 2.90
C THR A 160 11.71 10.35 1.41
N ILE A 161 11.14 9.28 0.85
CA ILE A 161 11.23 8.94 -0.57
C ILE A 161 9.81 8.79 -1.12
N SER A 162 9.57 9.35 -2.31
CA SER A 162 8.36 9.09 -3.09
C SER A 162 8.67 8.14 -4.25
N ILE A 163 7.89 7.07 -4.38
CA ILE A 163 7.85 6.19 -5.54
C ILE A 163 6.75 6.71 -6.46
N ASN A 164 7.14 7.28 -7.59
CA ASN A 164 6.21 7.84 -8.56
C ASN A 164 5.68 6.73 -9.48
N LEU A 165 4.37 6.50 -9.39
CA LEU A 165 3.62 5.51 -10.17
C LEU A 165 2.95 6.13 -11.41
N SER A 166 3.03 7.45 -11.61
CA SER A 166 2.28 8.17 -12.65
C SER A 166 2.66 7.78 -14.08
N LYS A 167 3.85 7.19 -14.26
CA LYS A 167 4.38 6.73 -15.55
C LYS A 167 4.06 5.27 -15.88
N LEU A 168 3.53 4.52 -14.92
CA LEU A 168 2.99 3.19 -15.17
C LEU A 168 1.68 3.32 -15.95
N LYS A 169 1.57 2.56 -17.04
CA LYS A 169 0.49 2.68 -18.02
C LYS A 169 -0.75 1.92 -17.55
N LEU A 170 -0.53 0.73 -17.01
CA LEU A 170 -1.61 -0.17 -16.60
C LEU A 170 -1.97 0.05 -15.14
N TYR A 171 -3.24 -0.16 -14.83
CA TYR A 171 -3.74 -0.07 -13.47
C TYR A 171 -3.16 -1.18 -12.59
N GLU A 172 -3.03 -2.37 -13.18
CA GLU A 172 -2.48 -3.58 -12.58
C GLU A 172 -1.00 -3.40 -12.21
N GLU A 173 -0.20 -2.73 -13.05
CA GLU A 173 1.20 -2.39 -12.74
C GLU A 173 1.30 -1.57 -11.45
N LYS A 174 0.47 -0.52 -11.31
CA LYS A 174 0.47 0.35 -10.12
C LYS A 174 0.13 -0.43 -8.87
N ILE A 175 -0.93 -1.25 -8.94
CA ILE A 175 -1.37 -2.09 -7.82
C ILE A 175 -0.28 -3.09 -7.44
N LEU A 176 0.32 -3.75 -8.43
CA LEU A 176 1.35 -4.75 -8.21
C LEU A 176 2.59 -4.15 -7.53
N VAL A 177 3.07 -3.00 -8.01
CA VAL A 177 4.16 -2.26 -7.37
C VAL A 177 3.81 -1.88 -5.92
N ILE A 178 2.59 -1.37 -5.67
CA ILE A 178 2.15 -1.01 -4.32
C ILE A 178 2.17 -2.23 -3.39
N LEU A 179 1.59 -3.34 -3.82
CA LEU A 179 1.50 -4.56 -3.02
C LEU A 179 2.87 -5.20 -2.78
N PHE A 180 3.77 -5.19 -3.76
CA PHE A 180 5.14 -5.67 -3.56
C PHE A 180 5.95 -4.78 -2.64
N ILE A 181 5.80 -3.45 -2.71
CA ILE A 181 6.46 -2.56 -1.76
C ILE A 181 5.91 -2.79 -0.34
N LEU A 182 4.60 -2.88 -0.18
CA LEU A 182 3.97 -3.15 1.12
C LEU A 182 4.50 -4.45 1.72
N SER A 183 4.49 -5.54 0.96
CA SER A 183 4.95 -6.86 1.43
C SER A 183 6.46 -6.90 1.68
N SER A 184 7.27 -6.28 0.81
CA SER A 184 8.72 -6.25 0.99
C SER A 184 9.10 -5.41 2.21
N LEU A 185 8.42 -4.28 2.44
CA LEU A 185 8.64 -3.43 3.61
C LEU A 185 8.18 -4.13 4.89
N TYR A 186 7.04 -4.83 4.85
CA TYR A 186 6.58 -5.67 5.95
C TYR A 186 7.62 -6.72 6.33
N ASN A 187 8.13 -7.49 5.36
CA ASN A 187 9.14 -8.52 5.61
C ASN A 187 10.44 -7.92 6.17
N PHE A 188 10.90 -6.79 5.62
CA PHE A 188 12.09 -6.09 6.12
C PHE A 188 11.95 -5.64 7.59
N LEU A 189 10.76 -5.19 8.00
CA LEU A 189 10.51 -4.79 9.38
C LEU A 189 10.27 -5.99 10.29
N PHE A 190 9.61 -7.03 9.79
CA PHE A 190 9.43 -8.31 10.48
C PHE A 190 10.79 -8.91 10.89
N GLU A 191 11.78 -8.92 9.98
CA GLU A 191 13.14 -9.39 10.26
C GLU A 191 13.86 -8.58 11.36
N LYS A 192 13.48 -7.32 11.58
CA LYS A 192 14.02 -6.49 12.68
C LYS A 192 13.37 -6.78 14.03
N GLY A 193 12.19 -7.39 14.05
CA GLY A 193 11.44 -7.70 15.25
C GLY A 193 10.45 -6.61 15.69
N ILE A 194 9.77 -6.89 16.79
CA ILE A 194 8.69 -6.04 17.33
C ILE A 194 9.27 -4.69 17.78
N SER A 195 8.59 -3.60 17.40
CA SER A 195 8.94 -2.24 17.84
C SER A 195 8.07 -1.78 19.00
N ARG A 196 8.63 -0.90 19.84
CA ARG A 196 7.92 -0.26 20.97
C ARG A 196 7.10 0.95 20.54
N GLY A 197 7.26 1.43 19.30
CA GLY A 197 6.60 2.63 18.81
C GLY A 197 6.69 2.77 17.29
N PRO A 198 6.19 3.88 16.74
CA PRO A 198 6.28 4.14 15.31
C PRO A 198 7.72 4.48 14.90
N GLU A 199 8.27 3.77 13.91
CA GLU A 199 9.61 3.97 13.37
C GLU A 199 9.60 4.53 11.95
N ARG A 200 8.51 4.31 11.20
CA ARG A 200 8.41 4.66 9.78
C ARG A 200 6.96 4.87 9.34
N LEU A 201 6.78 5.72 8.34
CA LEU A 201 5.54 5.85 7.60
C LEU A 201 5.58 5.14 6.25
N LEU A 202 4.48 4.50 5.88
CA LEU A 202 4.17 4.16 4.49
C LEU A 202 2.91 4.94 4.10
N VAL A 203 3.03 5.84 3.13
CA VAL A 203 1.89 6.59 2.62
C VAL A 203 1.43 5.94 1.32
N ILE A 204 0.17 5.56 1.25
CA ILE A 204 -0.44 4.95 0.06
C ILE A 204 -1.46 5.95 -0.49
N ASP A 205 -1.12 6.58 -1.61
CA ASP A 205 -2.05 7.45 -2.31
C ASP A 205 -3.07 6.64 -3.11
N GLU A 206 -4.30 7.17 -3.23
CA GLU A 206 -5.42 6.46 -3.87
C GLU A 206 -5.62 5.03 -3.32
N ALA A 207 -5.55 4.90 -1.99
CA ALA A 207 -5.55 3.63 -1.26
C ALA A 207 -6.78 2.75 -1.52
N GLN A 208 -7.93 3.32 -1.92
CA GLN A 208 -9.11 2.52 -2.27
C GLN A 208 -8.81 1.49 -3.37
N ASN A 209 -7.79 1.73 -4.21
CA ASN A 209 -7.35 0.79 -5.25
C ASN A 209 -6.81 -0.54 -4.72
N ILE A 210 -6.37 -0.61 -3.46
CA ILE A 210 -5.87 -1.84 -2.84
C ILE A 210 -6.73 -2.33 -1.67
N LEU A 211 -7.43 -1.44 -0.97
CA LEU A 211 -8.15 -1.77 0.27
C LEU A 211 -9.33 -2.74 0.04
N GLY A 212 -9.93 -2.71 -1.15
CA GLY A 212 -11.04 -3.59 -1.51
C GLY A 212 -10.63 -4.93 -2.15
N ARG A 213 -9.33 -5.21 -2.31
CA ARG A 213 -8.88 -6.34 -3.16
C ARG A 213 -8.84 -7.69 -2.44
N GLY A 214 -8.54 -7.75 -1.15
CA GLY A 214 -8.52 -9.02 -0.42
C GLY A 214 -7.94 -8.93 0.98
N ASP A 215 -8.15 -10.00 1.75
CA ASP A 215 -7.81 -10.04 3.18
C ASP A 215 -6.31 -10.01 3.45
N VAL A 216 -5.49 -10.48 2.51
CA VAL A 216 -4.02 -10.40 2.63
C VAL A 216 -3.52 -8.95 2.75
N VAL A 217 -4.16 -8.00 2.06
CA VAL A 217 -3.81 -6.57 2.16
C VAL A 217 -4.15 -6.05 3.56
N LYS A 218 -5.33 -6.41 4.09
CA LYS A 218 -5.74 -6.03 5.44
C LYS A 218 -4.81 -6.62 6.50
N TYR A 219 -4.45 -7.89 6.37
CA TYR A 219 -3.51 -8.58 7.25
C TYR A 219 -2.16 -7.87 7.29
N LEU A 220 -1.58 -7.57 6.11
CA LEU A 220 -0.31 -6.84 6.01
C LEU A 220 -0.40 -5.46 6.67
N ILE A 221 -1.51 -4.74 6.46
CA ILE A 221 -1.74 -3.45 7.12
C ILE A 221 -1.75 -3.64 8.64
N PHE A 222 -2.64 -4.48 9.17
CA PHE A 222 -2.84 -4.65 10.62
C PHE A 222 -1.59 -5.13 11.35
N GLU A 223 -0.90 -6.13 10.81
CA GLU A 223 0.28 -6.70 11.45
C GLU A 223 1.48 -5.74 11.41
N SER A 224 1.58 -4.89 10.38
CA SER A 224 2.70 -3.94 10.24
C SER A 224 2.84 -2.99 11.43
N ALA A 225 1.74 -2.71 12.15
CA ALA A 225 1.76 -1.86 13.33
C ALA A 225 2.68 -2.38 14.45
N LYS A 226 2.80 -3.71 14.60
CA LYS A 226 3.64 -4.36 15.61
C LYS A 226 5.13 -4.16 15.36
N TYR A 227 5.50 -3.94 14.10
CA TYR A 227 6.90 -3.77 13.65
C TYR A 227 7.26 -2.29 13.43
N GLY A 228 6.49 -1.37 14.03
CA GLY A 228 6.76 0.06 13.99
C GLY A 228 6.37 0.76 12.68
N LEU A 229 5.67 0.08 11.76
CA LEU A 229 5.13 0.74 10.56
C LEU A 229 3.81 1.45 10.89
N ARG A 230 3.66 2.69 10.43
CA ARG A 230 2.37 3.38 10.40
C ARG A 230 1.99 3.71 8.98
N ILE A 231 0.91 3.11 8.52
CA ILE A 231 0.39 3.33 7.17
C ILE A 231 -0.55 4.54 7.20
N VAL A 232 -0.32 5.48 6.29
CA VAL A 232 -1.20 6.62 6.01
C VAL A 232 -1.91 6.33 4.69
N LEU A 233 -3.18 5.94 4.79
CA LEU A 233 -4.03 5.58 3.67
C LEU A 233 -4.79 6.81 3.20
N VAL A 234 -4.50 7.28 1.98
CA VAL A 234 -5.17 8.43 1.39
C VAL A 234 -6.19 7.93 0.39
N SER A 235 -7.48 8.17 0.64
CA SER A 235 -8.57 7.55 -0.11
C SER A 235 -9.67 8.56 -0.46
N ASN A 236 -10.31 8.40 -1.62
CA ASN A 236 -11.52 9.16 -1.96
C ASN A 236 -12.79 8.60 -1.28
N GLU A 237 -12.73 7.32 -0.93
CA GLU A 237 -13.83 6.55 -0.35
C GLU A 237 -13.58 6.28 1.12
N MET A 238 -14.65 5.96 1.87
CA MET A 238 -14.53 5.50 3.24
C MET A 238 -14.17 4.00 3.23
N PRO A 239 -13.05 3.60 3.85
CA PRO A 239 -12.72 2.18 3.97
C PRO A 239 -13.74 1.40 4.83
N ALA A 240 -13.67 0.08 4.75
CA ALA A 240 -14.49 -0.81 5.57
C ALA A 240 -14.25 -0.61 7.08
N GLN A 241 -15.28 -0.89 7.89
CA GLN A 241 -15.27 -0.60 9.33
C GLN A 241 -14.20 -1.37 10.09
N ASP A 242 -13.93 -2.62 9.71
CA ASP A 242 -12.87 -3.45 10.26
C ASP A 242 -11.50 -2.76 10.16
N LEU A 243 -11.19 -2.10 9.05
CA LEU A 243 -9.98 -1.30 8.90
C LEU A 243 -9.99 -0.05 9.78
N LEU A 244 -11.13 0.65 9.84
CA LEU A 244 -11.27 1.92 10.57
C LEU A 244 -11.05 1.76 12.08
N VAL A 245 -11.41 0.62 12.67
CA VAL A 245 -11.16 0.34 14.10
C VAL A 245 -9.67 0.38 14.45
N HIS A 246 -8.80 0.04 13.49
CA HIS A 246 -7.34 0.05 13.65
C HIS A 246 -6.69 1.38 13.22
N CYS A 247 -7.48 2.39 12.88
CA CYS A 247 -7.00 3.65 12.33
C CYS A 247 -7.50 4.87 13.12
N ASN A 248 -6.71 5.94 13.10
CA ASN A 248 -7.20 7.29 13.32
C ASN A 248 -7.75 7.81 11.97
N LEU A 249 -8.98 8.30 11.95
CA LEU A 249 -9.63 8.77 10.72
C LEU A 249 -9.61 10.29 10.65
N VAL A 250 -9.18 10.83 9.51
CA VAL A 250 -9.26 12.26 9.20
C VAL A 250 -10.14 12.47 7.97
N ILE A 251 -11.24 13.18 8.17
CA ILE A 251 -12.17 13.57 7.10
C ILE A 251 -11.77 14.99 6.69
N THR A 252 -11.25 15.14 5.47
CA THR A 252 -10.80 16.44 4.95
C THR A 252 -11.94 17.34 4.51
N ARG A 253 -13.01 16.74 3.98
CA ARG A 253 -14.24 17.43 3.63
C ARG A 253 -15.41 16.46 3.86
N PRO A 254 -16.40 16.82 4.68
CA PRO A 254 -17.56 15.96 4.93
C PRO A 254 -18.31 15.67 3.64
N HIS A 255 -18.87 14.45 3.58
CA HIS A 255 -19.78 14.02 2.53
C HIS A 255 -20.84 13.13 3.17
N TYR A 256 -22.09 13.21 2.70
CA TYR A 256 -23.20 12.46 3.31
C TYR A 256 -23.01 10.95 3.27
N THR A 257 -22.24 10.45 2.30
CA THR A 257 -21.90 9.02 2.15
C THR A 257 -20.97 8.47 3.23
N TYR A 258 -20.30 9.34 4.00
CA TYR A 258 -19.38 8.91 5.05
C TYR A 258 -20.06 8.51 6.35
N ASN A 259 -21.39 8.66 6.45
CA ASN A 259 -22.20 8.36 7.64
C ASN A 259 -21.65 8.98 8.94
N VAL A 260 -20.96 10.12 8.82
CA VAL A 260 -20.39 10.88 9.95
C VAL A 260 -21.03 12.27 9.95
N LYS A 261 -21.72 12.61 11.03
CA LYS A 261 -22.36 13.91 11.20
C LYS A 261 -21.34 14.96 11.62
N THR A 262 -20.70 15.61 10.65
CA THR A 262 -19.83 16.77 10.87
C THR A 262 -20.00 17.80 9.76
N ALA A 263 -19.89 19.09 10.10
CA ALA A 263 -20.00 20.18 9.15
C ALA A 263 -18.64 20.64 8.59
N ARG A 264 -17.52 20.16 9.16
CA ARG A 264 -16.16 20.61 8.85
C ARG A 264 -15.20 19.44 8.72
N ALA A 265 -13.95 19.71 8.36
CA ALA A 265 -12.91 18.70 8.48
C ALA A 265 -12.85 18.20 9.93
N ALA A 266 -12.64 16.91 10.13
CA ALA A 266 -12.73 16.29 11.43
C ALA A 266 -11.69 15.18 11.62
N VAL A 267 -11.20 15.03 12.84
CA VAL A 267 -10.49 13.84 13.30
C VAL A 267 -11.46 12.99 14.10
N VAL A 268 -11.52 11.70 13.78
CA VAL A 268 -12.27 10.69 14.51
C VAL A 268 -11.28 9.73 15.16
N ARG A 269 -11.32 9.66 16.48
CA ARG A 269 -10.48 8.79 17.30
C ARG A 269 -11.24 8.33 18.53
N ASP A 270 -11.20 7.03 18.83
CA ASP A 270 -11.88 6.44 19.99
C ASP A 270 -13.35 6.88 20.12
N ASN A 271 -14.08 6.86 18.99
CA ASN A 271 -15.46 7.31 18.84
C ASN A 271 -15.73 8.79 19.17
N LYS A 272 -14.68 9.61 19.33
CA LYS A 272 -14.77 11.06 19.50
C LYS A 272 -14.50 11.77 18.18
N ILE A 273 -15.35 12.73 17.85
CA ILE A 273 -15.23 13.58 16.68
C ILE A 273 -14.72 14.95 17.12
N THR A 274 -13.61 15.40 16.54
CA THR A 274 -13.06 16.73 16.77
C THR A 274 -13.02 17.48 15.44
N GLU A 275 -13.85 18.53 15.30
CA GLU A 275 -13.83 19.40 14.12
C GLU A 275 -12.62 20.34 14.13
N LEU A 276 -12.05 20.60 12.95
CA LEU A 276 -10.89 21.45 12.78
C LEU A 276 -10.88 22.23 11.46
N TRP A 277 -10.04 23.26 11.42
CA TRP A 277 -9.51 23.88 10.22
C TRP A 277 -8.12 23.30 9.96
N ILE A 278 -7.92 22.67 8.80
CA ILE A 278 -6.63 22.05 8.43
C ILE A 278 -5.58 23.13 8.18
N VAL A 279 -4.47 23.12 8.94
CA VAL A 279 -3.40 24.14 8.90
C VAL A 279 -2.08 23.63 8.39
#